data_AF-W4MFX8-F1
#
_entry.id   AF-W4MFX8-F1
#
_cell.length_a   1.000
_cell.length_b   1.000
_cell.length_c   1.000
_cell.angle_alpha   90.00
_cell.angle_beta   90.00
_cell.angle_gamma   90.00
#
_symmetry.space_group_name_H-M   'P 1'
#
loop_
_entity.id
_entity.type
_entity.pdbx_description
1 polymer ?
#
loop_
_entity_poly.entity_id
_entity_poly.type
_entity_poly.pdbx_seq_one_letter_code
_entity_poly.pdbx_strand_id
1 'polypeptide(L)'
;MGEVKPAGLQSDWALLEQEGDVDYIWEKVQQVIRECVDTTKFTTWFEPLKPLAFSEGTLQVAVPNKFVRSWLMEHYHTLVSETLQELLGVACQVAFIVDDRTAPPAESRPAASPDPLHHTVVVNGRNGTTSSMFNPRFTFDTFVVGSSNEFAHAACMAVARHPARTYNPLFIYGDVGLGKTHLLHAVANYILQHQPHMTACYVSSEKFLNDLVGALSHDKMDDFRNRYRKNDLILVDDVQFLIGKERTQEEFFHTFNVLHNDNKQIVLTSDKLPKDMVGLEKRLRSRFEWGLIADLQAPDTETKAAILKKKADYMQIALPDDVAWFIARRLRGDVRKLEGALNVIEAYTSMTAQDITIGLVQTLIGELSEVEEKPISISDIERVVSDHYKLKAAVLRSKKRNKEIAHARHIAMYLARTLTSASLPQIGKDFGDRDHTSVLHACNKIKGLVEDDWRVKEEVEQLTRALQG
;
A
#
# COMPACT_ATOMS: atom_id res chain seq x y z
N MET A 1 -2.87 -1.16 -44.78
CA MET A 1 -3.39 -2.19 -45.69
C MET A 1 -3.00 -3.54 -45.10
N GLY A 2 -3.88 -4.35 -44.54
CA GLY A 2 -5.33 -4.27 -44.45
C GLY A 2 -5.84 -4.86 -43.14
N GLU A 3 -6.96 -4.32 -42.68
CA GLU A 3 -7.78 -4.87 -41.61
C GLU A 3 -8.34 -6.22 -42.06
N VAL A 4 -8.16 -7.24 -41.24
CA VAL A 4 -8.95 -8.46 -41.34
C VAL A 4 -10.16 -8.24 -40.43
N LYS A 5 -11.25 -7.71 -40.99
CA LYS A 5 -12.57 -7.71 -40.34
C LYS A 5 -13.09 -9.16 -40.31
N PRO A 6 -13.52 -9.69 -39.16
CA PRO A 6 -14.35 -10.89 -39.16
C PRO A 6 -15.71 -10.54 -39.77
N ALA A 7 -16.09 -11.30 -40.79
CA ALA A 7 -17.32 -11.12 -41.53
C ALA A 7 -18.52 -11.69 -40.75
N GLY A 8 -19.59 -10.91 -40.68
CA GLY A 8 -20.96 -11.39 -40.44
C GLY A 8 -21.48 -11.24 -39.02
N LEU A 9 -22.01 -10.05 -38.69
CA LEU A 9 -22.91 -9.83 -37.54
C LEU A 9 -23.71 -8.52 -37.74
N GLN A 10 -24.23 -8.28 -38.96
CA GLN A 10 -24.85 -6.99 -39.30
C GLN A 10 -26.33 -7.03 -39.70
N SER A 11 -27.05 -8.11 -39.40
CA SER A 11 -28.48 -8.17 -39.70
C SER A 11 -29.19 -9.12 -38.75
N ASP A 12 -29.77 -8.58 -37.66
CA ASP A 12 -31.03 -9.04 -37.05
C ASP A 12 -31.37 -8.22 -35.78
N TRP A 13 -31.53 -6.90 -35.93
CA TRP A 13 -31.75 -5.97 -34.80
C TRP A 13 -33.21 -5.52 -34.62
N ALA A 14 -34.18 -6.17 -35.28
CA ALA A 14 -35.60 -5.82 -35.19
C ALA A 14 -36.42 -6.74 -34.26
N LEU A 15 -35.78 -7.68 -33.55
CA LEU A 15 -36.46 -8.74 -32.77
C LEU A 15 -36.20 -8.71 -31.26
N LEU A 16 -35.49 -7.72 -30.73
CA LEU A 16 -34.91 -7.75 -29.37
C LEU A 16 -35.70 -6.95 -28.32
N GLU A 17 -37.03 -6.92 -28.45
CA GLU A 17 -37.94 -6.29 -27.47
C GLU A 17 -38.54 -7.28 -26.44
N GLN A 18 -38.09 -8.55 -26.38
CA GLN A 18 -38.63 -9.53 -25.43
C GLN A 18 -37.52 -10.32 -24.73
N GLU A 19 -37.22 -9.93 -23.47
CA GLU A 19 -36.62 -10.67 -22.32
C GLU A 19 -35.52 -11.75 -22.51
N GLY A 20 -35.00 -12.01 -23.72
CA GLY A 20 -34.01 -13.06 -24.02
C GLY A 20 -32.69 -12.56 -24.63
N ASP A 21 -32.50 -11.25 -24.76
CA ASP A 21 -31.35 -10.68 -25.50
C ASP A 21 -30.13 -10.33 -24.64
N VAL A 22 -30.32 -10.09 -23.34
CA VAL A 22 -29.21 -9.66 -22.47
C VAL A 22 -28.20 -10.78 -22.25
N ASP A 23 -28.68 -12.02 -22.15
CA ASP A 23 -27.84 -13.23 -22.10
C ASP A 23 -27.05 -13.42 -23.39
N TYR A 24 -27.67 -13.20 -24.55
CA TYR A 24 -27.01 -13.31 -25.85
C TYR A 24 -25.94 -12.23 -26.07
N ILE A 25 -26.25 -10.97 -25.72
CA ILE A 25 -25.27 -9.87 -25.75
C ILE A 25 -24.09 -10.21 -24.84
N TRP A 26 -24.34 -10.67 -23.61
CA TRP A 26 -23.28 -11.02 -22.68
C TRP A 26 -22.44 -12.21 -23.15
N GLU A 27 -23.05 -13.24 -23.75
CA GLU A 27 -22.33 -14.37 -24.33
C GLU A 27 -21.36 -13.92 -25.45
N LYS A 28 -21.80 -12.98 -26.31
CA LYS A 28 -20.94 -12.40 -27.36
C LYS A 28 -19.81 -11.55 -26.79
N VAL A 29 -20.10 -10.74 -25.77
CA VAL A 29 -19.08 -9.97 -25.04
C VAL A 29 -18.05 -10.91 -24.40
N GLN A 30 -18.52 -11.97 -23.75
CA GLN A 30 -17.66 -13.01 -23.16
C GLN A 30 -16.79 -13.70 -24.21
N GLN A 31 -17.32 -13.99 -25.40
CA GLN A 31 -16.55 -14.61 -26.49
C GLN A 31 -15.38 -13.73 -26.94
N VAL A 32 -15.61 -12.43 -27.14
CA VAL A 32 -14.56 -11.48 -27.54
C VAL A 32 -13.55 -11.28 -26.41
N ILE A 33 -14.00 -11.09 -25.17
CA ILE A 33 -13.10 -10.91 -24.03
C ILE A 33 -12.21 -12.15 -23.82
N ARG A 34 -12.72 -13.36 -24.05
CA ARG A 34 -11.95 -14.61 -23.96
C ARG A 34 -10.76 -14.65 -24.92
N GLU A 35 -10.81 -13.94 -26.05
CA GLU A 35 -9.70 -13.81 -27.00
C GLU A 35 -8.71 -12.69 -26.61
N CYS A 36 -9.16 -11.71 -25.82
CA CYS A 36 -8.37 -10.55 -25.41
C CYS A 36 -7.64 -10.70 -24.07
N VAL A 37 -8.11 -11.58 -23.18
CA VAL A 37 -7.47 -11.85 -21.89
C VAL A 37 -7.00 -13.29 -21.79
N ASP A 38 -5.97 -13.53 -20.97
CA ASP A 38 -5.50 -14.88 -20.68
C ASP A 38 -6.66 -15.77 -20.19
N THR A 39 -6.65 -17.04 -20.62
CA THR A 39 -7.70 -18.04 -20.30
C THR A 39 -8.02 -18.04 -18.81
N THR A 40 -6.99 -17.94 -17.97
CA THR A 40 -7.13 -17.97 -16.52
C THR A 40 -7.85 -16.75 -15.99
N LYS A 41 -7.59 -15.56 -16.55
CA LYS A 41 -8.27 -14.30 -16.18
C LYS A 41 -9.73 -14.31 -16.61
N PHE A 42 -10.02 -14.88 -17.78
CA PHE A 42 -11.37 -15.00 -18.29
C PHE A 42 -12.23 -15.87 -17.35
N THR A 43 -11.77 -17.09 -17.06
CA THR A 43 -12.43 -18.01 -16.12
C THR A 43 -12.57 -17.40 -14.72
N THR A 44 -11.66 -16.51 -14.35
CA THR A 44 -11.64 -15.89 -13.02
C THR A 44 -12.64 -14.76 -12.88
N TRP A 45 -12.61 -13.79 -13.79
CA TRP A 45 -13.29 -12.51 -13.59
C TRP A 45 -14.58 -12.36 -14.38
N PHE A 46 -14.75 -13.09 -15.48
CA PHE A 46 -15.83 -12.85 -16.44
C PHE A 46 -16.82 -14.02 -16.54
N GLU A 47 -16.34 -15.25 -16.48
CA GLU A 47 -17.17 -16.45 -16.54
C GLU A 47 -18.23 -16.54 -15.41
N PRO A 48 -17.94 -16.21 -14.13
CA PRO A 48 -18.94 -16.29 -13.07
C PRO A 48 -19.96 -15.14 -13.07
N LEU A 49 -19.79 -14.11 -13.91
CA LEU A 49 -20.68 -12.95 -13.95
C LEU A 49 -21.93 -13.23 -14.77
N LYS A 50 -23.07 -12.73 -14.28
CA LYS A 50 -24.36 -12.88 -14.96
C LYS A 50 -24.89 -11.53 -15.42
N PRO A 51 -25.45 -11.43 -16.63
CA PRO A 51 -26.13 -10.22 -17.04
C PRO A 51 -27.43 -10.04 -16.23
N LEU A 52 -27.81 -8.80 -15.99
CA LEU A 52 -29.05 -8.44 -15.29
C LEU A 52 -30.06 -7.78 -16.23
N ALA A 53 -29.62 -6.73 -16.93
CA ALA A 53 -30.48 -5.94 -17.80
C ALA A 53 -29.64 -5.16 -18.80
N PHE A 54 -30.23 -4.81 -19.95
CA PHE A 54 -29.68 -3.84 -20.87
C PHE A 54 -30.71 -2.73 -21.08
N SER A 55 -30.37 -1.50 -20.67
CA SER A 55 -31.29 -0.35 -20.76
C SER A 55 -30.50 0.92 -21.00
N GLU A 56 -31.02 1.82 -21.84
CA GLU A 56 -30.42 3.14 -22.10
C GLU A 56 -28.95 3.07 -22.56
N GLY A 57 -28.56 2.04 -23.31
CA GLY A 57 -27.18 1.83 -23.76
C GLY A 57 -26.22 1.34 -22.67
N THR A 58 -26.74 0.89 -21.53
CA THR A 58 -25.91 0.36 -20.42
C THR A 58 -26.25 -1.11 -20.16
N LEU A 59 -25.23 -1.98 -20.24
CA LEU A 59 -25.32 -3.37 -19.82
C LEU A 59 -25.05 -3.49 -18.32
N GLN A 60 -26.04 -3.94 -17.57
CA GLN A 60 -25.93 -4.22 -16.15
C GLN A 60 -25.47 -5.66 -15.94
N VAL A 61 -24.38 -5.85 -15.21
CA VAL A 61 -23.78 -7.16 -14.94
C VAL A 61 -23.69 -7.38 -13.43
N ALA A 62 -24.24 -8.49 -12.95
CA ALA A 62 -24.21 -8.89 -11.56
C ALA A 62 -22.78 -9.26 -11.14
N VAL A 63 -22.35 -8.69 -10.01
CA VAL A 63 -21.11 -9.01 -9.32
C VAL A 63 -21.41 -9.40 -7.87
N PRO A 64 -20.60 -10.25 -7.24
CA PRO A 64 -20.89 -10.83 -5.92
C PRO A 64 -20.76 -9.85 -4.76
N ASN A 65 -19.89 -8.85 -4.87
CA ASN A 65 -19.58 -7.92 -3.79
C ASN A 65 -19.00 -6.60 -4.33
N LYS A 66 -18.94 -5.58 -3.46
CA LYS A 66 -18.46 -4.23 -3.83
C LYS A 66 -16.99 -4.20 -4.23
N PHE A 67 -16.16 -5.12 -3.74
CA PHE A 67 -14.75 -5.18 -4.11
C PHE A 67 -14.59 -5.65 -5.57
N VAL A 68 -15.24 -6.75 -5.96
CA VAL A 68 -15.25 -7.24 -7.35
C VAL A 68 -15.78 -6.16 -8.28
N ARG A 69 -16.82 -5.44 -7.86
CA ARG A 69 -17.32 -4.27 -8.59
C ARG A 69 -16.22 -3.23 -8.84
N SER A 70 -15.54 -2.79 -7.78
CA SER A 70 -14.48 -1.78 -7.89
C SER A 70 -13.31 -2.26 -8.73
N TRP A 71 -12.89 -3.52 -8.56
CA TRP A 71 -11.79 -4.12 -9.32
C TRP A 71 -12.10 -4.25 -10.81
N LEU A 72 -13.28 -4.77 -11.16
CA LEU A 72 -13.73 -4.85 -12.56
C LEU A 72 -13.90 -3.45 -13.16
N MET A 73 -14.39 -2.49 -12.37
CA MET A 73 -14.52 -1.10 -12.79
C MET A 73 -13.16 -0.44 -13.07
N GLU A 74 -12.14 -0.72 -12.26
CA GLU A 74 -10.80 -0.15 -12.40
C GLU A 74 -10.00 -0.78 -13.55
N HIS A 75 -10.07 -2.11 -13.68
CA HIS A 75 -9.18 -2.85 -14.59
C HIS A 75 -9.82 -3.26 -15.92
N TYR A 76 -11.15 -3.41 -15.97
CA TYR A 76 -11.82 -4.05 -17.11
C TYR A 76 -13.00 -3.25 -17.67
N HIS A 77 -13.38 -2.13 -17.06
CA HIS A 77 -14.49 -1.30 -17.55
C HIS A 77 -14.30 -0.85 -19.00
N THR A 78 -13.10 -0.35 -19.34
CA THR A 78 -12.80 0.13 -20.69
C THR A 78 -12.88 -1.00 -21.71
N LEU A 79 -12.24 -2.15 -21.42
CA LEU A 79 -12.25 -3.32 -22.30
C LEU A 79 -13.68 -3.79 -22.62
N VAL A 80 -14.51 -3.95 -21.59
CA VAL A 80 -15.90 -4.41 -21.75
C VAL A 80 -16.74 -3.37 -22.50
N SER A 81 -16.54 -2.08 -22.21
CA SER A 81 -17.29 -1.00 -22.87
C SER A 81 -16.92 -0.88 -24.35
N GLU A 82 -15.64 -1.01 -24.70
CA GLU A 82 -15.16 -1.02 -26.09
C GLU A 82 -15.69 -2.24 -26.85
N THR A 83 -15.68 -3.41 -26.22
CA THR A 83 -16.26 -4.65 -26.79
C THR A 83 -17.76 -4.50 -27.05
N LEU A 84 -18.51 -3.90 -26.12
CA LEU A 84 -19.93 -3.62 -26.28
C LEU A 84 -20.20 -2.65 -27.45
N GLN A 85 -19.39 -1.59 -27.58
CA GLN A 85 -19.51 -0.63 -28.66
C GLN A 85 -19.21 -1.24 -30.03
N GLU A 86 -18.20 -2.11 -30.11
CA GLU A 86 -17.86 -2.80 -31.34
C GLU A 86 -18.95 -3.79 -31.76
N LEU A 87 -19.52 -4.54 -30.80
CA LEU A 87 -20.58 -5.53 -31.06
C LEU A 87 -21.91 -4.89 -31.44
N LEU A 88 -22.29 -3.78 -30.79
CA LEU A 88 -23.60 -3.15 -30.97
C LEU A 88 -23.59 -1.99 -31.97
N GLY A 89 -22.41 -1.47 -32.33
CA GLY A 89 -22.26 -0.35 -33.27
C GLY A 89 -22.79 0.99 -32.74
N VAL A 90 -23.12 1.07 -31.45
CA VAL A 90 -23.63 2.25 -30.76
C VAL A 90 -22.85 2.48 -29.46
N ALA A 91 -22.80 3.73 -28.99
CA ALA A 91 -22.14 4.06 -27.73
C ALA A 91 -22.82 3.32 -26.57
N CYS A 92 -22.10 2.38 -25.95
CA CYS A 92 -22.58 1.56 -24.85
C CYS A 92 -21.57 1.54 -23.70
N GLN A 93 -22.08 1.30 -22.49
CA GLN A 93 -21.31 1.21 -21.25
C GLN A 93 -21.67 -0.06 -20.47
N VAL A 94 -20.80 -0.47 -19.56
CA VAL A 94 -21.08 -1.54 -18.60
C VAL A 94 -21.25 -0.96 -17.19
N ALA A 95 -22.26 -1.43 -16.48
CA ALA A 95 -22.47 -1.14 -15.07
C ALA A 95 -22.41 -2.44 -14.25
N PHE A 96 -21.42 -2.56 -13.37
CA PHE A 96 -21.32 -3.69 -12.45
C PHE A 96 -22.18 -3.44 -11.21
N ILE A 97 -23.17 -4.31 -10.95
CA ILE A 97 -24.14 -4.17 -9.86
C ILE A 97 -23.97 -5.33 -8.88
N VAL A 98 -23.87 -5.01 -7.59
CA VAL A 98 -23.76 -6.05 -6.55
C VAL A 98 -25.11 -6.75 -6.39
N ASP A 99 -25.16 -8.06 -6.62
CA ASP A 99 -26.35 -8.90 -6.36
C ASP A 99 -26.00 -10.04 -5.39
N ASP A 100 -26.49 -9.91 -4.15
CA ASP A 100 -26.29 -10.86 -3.05
C ASP A 100 -26.87 -12.27 -3.35
N ARG A 101 -27.68 -12.43 -4.42
CA ARG A 101 -28.28 -13.72 -4.83
C ARG A 101 -27.35 -14.61 -5.68
N THR A 102 -26.17 -14.10 -6.07
CA THR A 102 -25.17 -14.87 -6.83
C THR A 102 -24.22 -15.68 -5.93
N ALA A 103 -24.31 -15.52 -4.61
CA ALA A 103 -23.59 -16.37 -3.66
C ALA A 103 -24.18 -17.80 -3.64
N PRO A 104 -23.36 -18.87 -3.62
CA PRO A 104 -23.87 -20.23 -3.45
C PRO A 104 -24.64 -20.36 -2.13
N PRO A 105 -25.66 -21.24 -2.05
CA PRO A 105 -26.51 -21.36 -0.87
C PRO A 105 -25.71 -21.95 0.30
N ALA A 106 -25.29 -21.11 1.24
CA ALA A 106 -24.75 -21.54 2.51
C ALA A 106 -25.87 -21.49 3.57
N GLU A 107 -26.32 -22.66 4.00
CA GLU A 107 -27.05 -22.82 5.24
C GLU A 107 -26.26 -22.13 6.37
N SER A 108 -26.96 -21.29 7.15
CA SER A 108 -26.48 -20.61 8.37
C SER A 108 -25.31 -19.60 8.22
N ARG A 109 -25.58 -18.44 7.61
CA ARG A 109 -24.88 -17.18 7.96
C ARG A 109 -25.81 -16.28 8.79
N PRO A 110 -25.43 -15.83 10.00
CA PRO A 110 -26.08 -14.68 10.62
C PRO A 110 -25.69 -13.42 9.83
N ALA A 111 -26.69 -12.61 9.48
CA ALA A 111 -26.51 -11.36 8.75
C ALA A 111 -25.70 -10.35 9.56
N ALA A 112 -24.52 -9.98 9.07
CA ALA A 112 -23.92 -8.65 9.16
C ALA A 112 -22.54 -8.65 8.49
N SER A 113 -22.47 -8.19 7.25
CA SER A 113 -21.21 -7.78 6.61
C SER A 113 -21.15 -6.26 6.60
N PRO A 114 -20.25 -5.59 7.34
CA PRO A 114 -19.90 -4.20 7.08
C PRO A 114 -18.67 -4.12 6.17
N ASP A 115 -18.81 -3.36 5.09
CA ASP A 115 -17.83 -3.05 4.03
C ASP A 115 -16.39 -2.77 4.50
N PRO A 116 -15.38 -3.10 3.68
CA PRO A 116 -14.05 -2.53 3.79
C PRO A 116 -13.92 -1.21 2.99
N LEU A 117 -13.51 -0.16 3.71
CA LEU A 117 -12.59 0.90 3.26
C LEU A 117 -13.03 1.78 2.08
N HIS A 118 -13.93 2.72 2.34
CA HIS A 118 -13.84 4.15 1.94
C HIS A 118 -15.04 4.88 2.55
N HIS A 119 -14.87 5.48 3.75
CA HIS A 119 -15.89 6.35 4.30
C HIS A 119 -15.29 7.69 4.72
N THR A 120 -15.41 8.67 3.83
CA THR A 120 -15.71 10.04 4.20
C THR A 120 -17.01 10.04 5.01
N VAL A 121 -16.91 10.31 6.31
CA VAL A 121 -18.06 10.31 7.21
C VAL A 121 -18.84 11.62 7.03
N VAL A 122 -20.04 11.49 6.46
CA VAL A 122 -21.08 12.53 6.49
C VAL A 122 -21.72 12.53 7.88
N VAL A 123 -21.75 13.71 8.51
CA VAL A 123 -22.37 13.98 9.81
C VAL A 123 -23.87 14.10 9.65
N ASN A 124 -24.66 13.44 10.51
CA ASN A 124 -25.96 13.95 10.95
C ASN A 124 -26.41 13.34 12.29
N GLY A 125 -26.76 14.21 13.24
CA GLY A 125 -27.91 14.01 14.13
C GLY A 125 -27.72 13.27 15.47
N ARG A 126 -27.32 14.03 16.49
CA ARG A 126 -27.79 14.02 17.91
C ARG A 126 -27.97 12.68 18.67
N ASN A 127 -27.20 12.60 19.76
CA ASN A 127 -27.33 11.76 20.97
C ASN A 127 -26.87 10.29 20.87
N GLY A 128 -25.56 10.09 21.01
CA GLY A 128 -24.88 8.79 21.14
C GLY A 128 -23.36 8.94 21.00
N THR A 129 -22.75 9.78 21.84
CA THR A 129 -21.37 10.27 21.72
C THR A 129 -20.31 9.24 22.10
N THR A 130 -19.62 8.69 21.09
CA THR A 130 -18.16 8.33 21.02
C THR A 130 -17.87 7.23 20.00
N SER A 131 -18.86 6.42 19.60
CA SER A 131 -18.65 5.23 18.76
C SER A 131 -18.31 5.51 17.29
N SER A 132 -18.48 6.73 16.78
CA SER A 132 -18.30 7.04 15.36
C SER A 132 -16.95 7.69 15.00
N MET A 133 -16.05 7.93 15.96
CA MET A 133 -14.78 8.64 15.71
C MET A 133 -13.58 7.70 15.51
N PHE A 134 -13.61 6.52 16.12
CA PHE A 134 -12.51 5.56 16.08
C PHE A 134 -12.96 4.25 15.47
N ASN A 135 -12.11 3.62 14.67
CA ASN A 135 -12.39 2.29 14.15
C ASN A 135 -12.32 1.26 15.29
N PRO A 136 -13.43 0.61 15.69
CA PRO A 136 -13.44 -0.36 16.80
C PRO A 136 -12.63 -1.63 16.49
N ARG A 137 -12.27 -1.86 15.22
CA ARG A 137 -11.47 -3.01 14.79
C ARG A 137 -9.98 -2.83 15.06
N PHE A 138 -9.51 -1.60 15.27
CA PHE A 138 -8.10 -1.30 15.49
C PHE A 138 -7.81 -1.29 16.99
N THR A 139 -7.53 -2.46 17.56
CA THR A 139 -7.19 -2.65 18.96
C THR A 139 -5.80 -3.27 19.08
N PHE A 140 -5.22 -3.24 20.28
CA PHE A 140 -3.96 -3.94 20.54
C PHE A 140 -4.11 -5.45 20.33
N ASP A 141 -5.26 -6.00 20.70
CA ASP A 141 -5.56 -7.43 20.52
C ASP A 141 -5.63 -7.84 19.05
N THR A 142 -5.99 -6.94 18.13
CA THR A 142 -6.01 -7.23 16.68
C THR A 142 -4.68 -6.91 16.00
N PHE A 143 -3.78 -6.19 16.66
CA PHE A 143 -2.42 -5.94 16.16
C PHE A 143 -1.57 -7.21 16.31
N VAL A 144 -0.71 -7.51 15.34
CA VAL A 144 0.23 -8.65 15.43
C VAL A 144 1.60 -8.10 15.77
N VAL A 145 2.10 -8.52 16.94
CA VAL A 145 3.41 -8.11 17.44
C VAL A 145 4.48 -9.03 16.88
N GLY A 146 5.55 -8.43 16.35
CA GLY A 146 6.74 -9.12 15.88
C GLY A 146 7.98 -8.26 16.13
N SER A 147 9.15 -8.81 15.82
CA SER A 147 10.45 -8.16 16.06
C SER A 147 10.55 -6.74 15.48
N SER A 148 9.87 -6.48 14.37
CA SER A 148 9.91 -5.22 13.62
C SER A 148 9.01 -4.10 14.19
N ASN A 149 8.11 -4.43 15.14
CA ASN A 149 7.11 -3.50 15.65
C ASN A 149 6.89 -3.60 17.18
N GLU A 150 7.61 -4.50 17.86
CA GLU A 150 7.48 -4.75 19.30
C GLU A 150 7.69 -3.49 20.14
N PHE A 151 8.72 -2.71 19.82
CA PHE A 151 9.02 -1.46 20.53
C PHE A 151 7.90 -0.43 20.38
N ALA A 152 7.41 -0.20 19.16
CA ALA A 152 6.30 0.71 18.91
C ALA A 152 5.01 0.26 19.60
N HIS A 153 4.72 -1.03 19.56
CA HIS A 153 3.58 -1.59 20.28
C HIS A 153 3.70 -1.37 21.80
N ALA A 154 4.87 -1.65 22.39
CA ALA A 154 5.12 -1.45 23.82
C ALA A 154 5.02 0.04 24.22
N ALA A 155 5.56 0.95 23.40
CA ALA A 155 5.45 2.40 23.60
C ALA A 155 3.99 2.87 23.58
N CYS A 156 3.21 2.41 22.59
CA CYS A 156 1.78 2.70 22.49
C CYS A 156 1.00 2.17 23.70
N MET A 157 1.30 0.95 24.15
CA MET A 157 0.68 0.35 25.33
C MET A 157 1.00 1.13 26.61
N ALA A 158 2.26 1.59 26.76
CA ALA A 158 2.67 2.40 27.91
C ALA A 158 1.92 3.73 27.97
N VAL A 159 1.81 4.42 26.82
CA VAL A 159 1.01 5.65 26.69
C VAL A 159 -0.47 5.40 26.96
N ALA A 160 -1.03 4.29 26.46
CA ALA A 160 -2.43 3.96 26.66
C ALA A 160 -2.77 3.66 28.13
N ARG A 161 -1.85 3.04 28.88
CA ARG A 161 -2.01 2.75 30.31
C ARG A 161 -1.82 3.97 31.20
N HIS A 162 -0.91 4.86 30.82
CA HIS A 162 -0.56 6.05 31.60
C HIS A 162 -0.50 7.31 30.72
N PRO A 163 -1.66 7.78 30.20
CA PRO A 163 -1.72 8.95 29.34
C PRO A 163 -1.08 10.18 29.99
N ALA A 164 -0.31 10.91 29.19
CA ALA A 164 0.47 12.11 29.50
C ALA A 164 1.51 11.97 30.64
N ARG A 165 1.72 10.77 31.19
CA ARG A 165 2.68 10.54 32.29
C ARG A 165 3.98 9.87 31.85
N THR A 166 3.91 8.94 30.90
CA THR A 166 5.11 8.20 30.46
C THR A 166 5.84 8.93 29.35
N TYR A 167 5.16 9.17 28.23
CA TYR A 167 5.74 9.81 27.04
C TYR A 167 4.76 10.81 26.44
N ASN A 168 5.15 12.08 26.34
CA ASN A 168 4.31 13.11 25.74
C ASN A 168 5.15 14.17 24.99
N PRO A 169 5.08 14.24 23.66
CA PRO A 169 4.27 13.40 22.76
C PRO A 169 4.85 11.99 22.57
N LEU A 170 4.02 11.09 22.05
CA LEU A 170 4.48 9.87 21.38
C LEU A 170 4.46 10.10 19.86
N PHE A 171 5.57 9.81 19.20
CA PHE A 171 5.75 9.98 17.76
C PHE A 171 6.01 8.61 17.12
N ILE A 172 5.04 8.10 16.36
CA ILE A 172 5.12 6.80 15.68
C ILE A 172 5.58 7.04 14.25
N TYR A 173 6.71 6.49 13.85
CA TYR A 173 7.22 6.66 12.49
C TYR A 173 7.41 5.32 11.77
N GLY A 174 7.23 5.32 10.45
CA GLY A 174 7.50 4.17 9.60
C GLY A 174 6.87 4.35 8.23
N ASP A 175 7.28 3.55 7.25
CA ASP A 175 6.75 3.62 5.88
C ASP A 175 5.23 3.37 5.81
N VAL A 176 4.66 3.56 4.62
CA VAL A 176 3.24 3.35 4.35
C VAL A 176 2.83 1.92 4.71
N GLY A 177 1.63 1.74 5.26
CA GLY A 177 1.06 0.40 5.49
C GLY A 177 1.74 -0.45 6.57
N LEU A 178 2.53 0.13 7.48
CA LEU A 178 3.16 -0.60 8.59
C LEU A 178 2.34 -0.60 9.90
N GLY A 179 1.10 -0.12 9.87
CA GLY A 179 0.20 -0.16 11.04
C GLY A 179 0.22 1.09 11.93
N LYS A 180 0.78 2.22 11.48
CA LYS A 180 0.73 3.53 12.17
C LYS A 180 -0.68 3.90 12.64
N THR A 181 -1.63 3.97 11.71
CA THR A 181 -3.03 4.28 12.00
C THR A 181 -3.68 3.23 12.89
N HIS A 182 -3.34 1.94 12.73
CA HIS A 182 -3.87 0.88 13.61
C HIS A 182 -3.45 1.14 15.06
N LEU A 183 -2.16 1.33 15.32
CA LEU A 183 -1.66 1.60 16.68
C LEU A 183 -2.23 2.90 17.25
N LEU A 184 -2.34 3.95 16.44
CA LEU A 184 -2.94 5.22 16.83
C LEU A 184 -4.37 5.02 17.34
N HIS A 185 -5.21 4.29 16.61
CA HIS A 185 -6.57 3.95 17.03
C HIS A 185 -6.59 2.98 18.23
N ALA A 186 -5.66 2.02 18.30
CA ALA A 186 -5.57 1.09 19.42
C ALA A 186 -5.31 1.82 20.75
N VAL A 187 -4.47 2.86 20.74
CA VAL A 187 -4.26 3.74 21.91
C VAL A 187 -5.58 4.38 22.37
N ALA A 188 -6.33 5.01 21.45
CA ALA A 188 -7.62 5.62 21.82
C ALA A 188 -8.63 4.60 22.31
N ASN A 189 -8.82 3.49 21.58
CA ASN A 189 -9.77 2.45 21.95
C ASN A 189 -9.46 1.89 23.35
N TYR A 190 -8.19 1.63 23.64
CA TYR A 190 -7.77 1.16 24.97
C TYR A 190 -8.06 2.19 26.07
N ILE A 191 -7.69 3.46 25.84
CA ILE A 191 -7.92 4.55 26.81
C ILE A 191 -9.41 4.72 27.08
N LEU A 192 -10.23 4.84 26.03
CA LEU A 192 -11.67 5.08 26.18
C LEU A 192 -12.39 3.89 26.84
N GLN A 193 -11.91 2.67 26.63
CA GLN A 193 -12.44 1.48 27.30
C GLN A 193 -12.11 1.44 28.79
N HIS A 194 -10.89 1.84 29.20
CA HIS A 194 -10.43 1.74 30.59
C HIS A 194 -10.63 3.04 31.40
N GLN A 195 -10.77 4.18 30.74
CA GLN A 195 -10.95 5.51 31.33
C GLN A 195 -12.10 6.25 30.63
N PRO A 196 -13.38 5.84 30.83
CA PRO A 196 -14.52 6.36 30.06
C PRO A 196 -14.83 7.86 30.24
N HIS A 197 -14.20 8.50 31.24
CA HIS A 197 -14.31 9.93 31.50
C HIS A 197 -13.39 10.78 30.61
N MET A 198 -12.37 10.16 29.98
CA MET A 198 -11.47 10.86 29.07
C MET A 198 -12.15 11.16 27.74
N THR A 199 -11.78 12.31 27.17
CA THR A 199 -12.18 12.73 25.84
C THR A 199 -11.03 12.56 24.85
N ALA A 200 -11.33 12.08 23.64
CA ALA A 200 -10.33 11.84 22.61
C ALA A 200 -10.74 12.44 21.27
N CYS A 201 -9.75 12.94 20.52
CA CYS A 201 -9.92 13.44 19.16
C CYS A 201 -8.91 12.79 18.23
N TYR A 202 -9.40 12.18 17.14
CA TYR A 202 -8.58 11.77 16.00
C TYR A 202 -8.75 12.74 14.82
N VAL A 203 -7.63 13.08 14.20
CA VAL A 203 -7.59 13.97 13.04
C VAL A 203 -6.39 13.63 12.14
N SER A 204 -6.58 13.62 10.82
CA SER A 204 -5.45 13.64 9.89
C SER A 204 -4.95 15.07 9.69
N SER A 205 -3.68 15.25 9.37
CA SER A 205 -3.13 16.59 9.13
C SER A 205 -3.83 17.35 8.00
N GLU A 206 -4.31 16.64 6.98
CA GLU A 206 -5.15 17.22 5.92
C GLU A 206 -6.52 17.68 6.44
N LYS A 207 -7.17 16.87 7.29
CA LYS A 207 -8.44 17.27 7.91
C LYS A 207 -8.26 18.49 8.82
N PHE A 208 -7.18 18.55 9.58
CA PHE A 208 -6.85 19.69 10.42
C PHE A 208 -6.67 20.97 9.57
N LEU A 209 -5.97 20.87 8.44
CA LEU A 209 -5.85 21.96 7.46
C LEU A 209 -7.23 22.40 6.93
N ASN A 210 -8.06 21.47 6.48
CA ASN A 210 -9.38 21.79 5.91
C ASN A 210 -10.31 22.42 6.95
N ASP A 211 -10.30 21.92 8.18
CA ASP A 211 -11.07 22.47 9.28
C ASP A 211 -10.57 23.89 9.64
N LEU A 212 -9.26 24.15 9.59
CA LEU A 212 -8.68 25.47 9.81
C LEU A 212 -9.10 26.47 8.72
N VAL A 213 -9.00 26.06 7.45
CA VAL A 213 -9.43 26.89 6.31
C VAL A 213 -10.92 27.22 6.44
N GLY A 214 -11.76 26.23 6.73
CA GLY A 214 -13.19 26.43 6.94
C GLY A 214 -13.49 27.38 8.10
N ALA A 215 -12.77 27.27 9.21
CA ALA A 215 -12.93 28.15 10.38
C ALA A 215 -12.52 29.60 10.10
N LEU A 216 -11.44 29.81 9.34
CA LEU A 216 -11.00 31.14 8.91
C LEU A 216 -12.01 31.80 7.96
N SER A 217 -12.58 31.04 7.01
CA SER A 217 -13.56 31.57 6.06
C SER A 217 -14.89 31.95 6.68
N HIS A 218 -15.29 31.31 7.79
CA HIS A 218 -16.60 31.52 8.43
C HIS A 218 -16.52 32.22 9.80
N ASP A 219 -15.35 32.75 10.17
CA ASP A 219 -15.10 33.40 11.46
C ASP A 219 -15.45 32.51 12.68
N LYS A 220 -15.08 31.23 12.60
CA LYS A 220 -15.34 30.20 13.64
C LYS A 220 -14.07 29.64 14.27
N MET A 221 -13.07 30.50 14.46
CA MET A 221 -11.78 30.08 15.04
C MET A 221 -11.90 29.58 16.48
N ASP A 222 -12.84 30.11 17.26
CA ASP A 222 -13.06 29.62 18.62
C ASP A 222 -13.63 28.20 18.64
N ASP A 223 -14.53 27.87 17.72
CA ASP A 223 -15.06 26.51 17.56
C ASP A 223 -13.96 25.52 17.17
N PHE A 224 -13.10 25.92 16.22
CA PHE A 224 -11.92 25.16 15.81
C PHE A 224 -11.00 24.87 17.00
N ARG A 225 -10.63 25.92 17.76
CA ARG A 225 -9.76 25.78 18.93
C ARG A 225 -10.39 24.91 20.02
N ASN A 226 -11.66 25.12 20.32
CA ASN A 226 -12.40 24.32 21.29
C ASN A 226 -12.42 22.83 20.89
N ARG A 227 -12.62 22.55 19.61
CA ARG A 227 -12.66 21.18 19.08
C ARG A 227 -11.35 20.43 19.30
N TYR A 228 -10.21 21.09 19.14
CA TYR A 228 -8.91 20.42 19.21
C TYR A 228 -8.23 20.54 20.58
N ARG A 229 -8.43 21.63 21.31
CA ARG A 229 -7.69 21.93 22.56
C ARG A 229 -8.37 21.44 23.84
N LYS A 230 -9.65 21.04 23.81
CA LYS A 230 -10.38 20.58 25.00
C LYS A 230 -10.26 19.09 25.30
N ASN A 231 -9.70 18.30 24.39
CA ASN A 231 -9.63 16.84 24.54
C ASN A 231 -8.50 16.43 25.47
N ASP A 232 -8.69 15.32 26.20
CA ASP A 232 -7.66 14.72 27.04
C ASP A 232 -6.61 13.95 26.23
N LEU A 233 -7.00 13.49 25.05
CA LEU A 233 -6.15 12.81 24.06
C LEU A 233 -6.35 13.44 22.68
N ILE A 234 -5.26 13.80 22.01
CA ILE A 234 -5.25 14.11 20.58
C ILE A 234 -4.37 13.11 19.83
N LEU A 235 -4.92 12.58 18.74
CA LEU A 235 -4.29 11.67 17.82
C LEU A 235 -4.21 12.34 16.45
N VAL A 236 -2.99 12.59 15.97
CA VAL A 236 -2.76 13.30 14.71
C VAL A 236 -2.07 12.36 13.72
N ASP A 237 -2.79 11.99 12.67
CA ASP A 237 -2.26 11.10 11.63
C ASP A 237 -1.51 11.89 10.54
N ASP A 238 -0.43 11.30 10.04
CA ASP A 238 0.37 11.73 8.91
C ASP A 238 0.83 13.20 8.97
N VAL A 239 1.61 13.56 10.01
CA VAL A 239 2.10 14.94 10.22
C VAL A 239 3.03 15.47 9.13
N GLN A 240 3.53 14.62 8.23
CA GLN A 240 4.27 15.03 7.04
C GLN A 240 3.47 15.96 6.12
N PHE A 241 2.13 15.89 6.13
CA PHE A 241 1.30 16.77 5.30
C PHE A 241 1.25 18.22 5.80
N LEU A 242 1.81 18.52 6.98
CA LEU A 242 2.00 19.90 7.44
C LEU A 242 3.14 20.62 6.69
N ILE A 243 4.05 19.89 6.03
CA ILE A 243 5.20 20.45 5.33
C ILE A 243 4.74 21.48 4.27
N GLY A 244 5.34 22.67 4.32
CA GLY A 244 5.01 23.78 3.40
C GLY A 244 3.66 24.47 3.67
N LYS A 245 2.92 24.10 4.73
CA LYS A 245 1.66 24.73 5.12
C LYS A 245 1.86 25.68 6.31
N GLU A 246 2.53 26.80 6.10
CA GLU A 246 2.99 27.73 7.16
C GLU A 246 1.90 28.11 8.17
N ARG A 247 0.75 28.61 7.71
CA ARG A 247 -0.37 28.99 8.61
C ARG A 247 -0.90 27.80 9.43
N THR A 248 -0.94 26.62 8.84
CA THR A 248 -1.39 25.40 9.52
C THR A 248 -0.35 24.93 10.53
N GLN A 249 0.94 25.02 10.19
CA GLN A 249 2.03 24.73 11.12
C GLN A 249 1.98 25.66 12.34
N GLU A 250 1.72 26.95 12.13
CA GLU A 250 1.60 27.93 13.21
C GLU A 250 0.43 27.60 14.15
N GLU A 251 -0.78 27.40 13.63
CA GLU A 251 -1.95 27.08 14.46
C GLU A 251 -1.82 25.69 15.13
N PHE A 252 -1.20 24.72 14.44
CA PHE A 252 -0.87 23.42 15.02
C PHE A 252 0.14 23.55 16.16
N PHE A 253 1.18 24.38 16.00
CA PHE A 253 2.15 24.67 17.05
C PHE A 253 1.48 25.26 18.29
N HIS A 254 0.56 26.21 18.13
CA HIS A 254 -0.20 26.77 19.26
C HIS A 254 -1.10 25.72 19.92
N THR A 255 -1.80 24.90 19.13
CA THR A 255 -2.65 23.81 19.63
C THR A 255 -1.83 22.79 20.41
N PHE A 256 -0.68 22.37 19.88
CA PHE A 256 0.25 21.47 20.53
C PHE A 256 0.73 22.03 21.89
N ASN A 257 1.10 23.31 21.95
CA ASN A 257 1.55 23.95 23.19
C ASN A 257 0.48 23.94 24.28
N VAL A 258 -0.75 24.31 23.95
CA VAL A 258 -1.86 24.34 24.90
C VAL A 258 -2.09 22.95 25.47
N LEU A 259 -2.22 21.95 24.59
CA LEU A 259 -2.43 20.56 24.98
C LEU A 259 -1.28 20.01 25.83
N HIS A 260 -0.04 20.29 25.46
CA HIS A 260 1.13 19.81 26.20
C HIS A 260 1.23 20.44 27.59
N ASN A 261 1.06 21.76 27.69
CA ASN A 261 1.10 22.49 28.97
C ASN A 261 -0.04 22.05 29.91
N ASP A 262 -1.20 21.72 29.36
CA ASP A 262 -2.35 21.22 30.11
C ASP A 262 -2.25 19.72 30.46
N ASN A 263 -1.09 19.09 30.20
CA ASN A 263 -0.84 17.65 30.38
C ASN A 263 -1.85 16.76 29.66
N LYS A 264 -2.30 17.16 28.46
CA LYS A 264 -3.09 16.31 27.57
C LYS A 264 -2.17 15.40 26.76
N GLN A 265 -2.60 14.16 26.50
CA GLN A 265 -1.78 13.22 25.73
C GLN A 265 -1.81 13.58 24.25
N ILE A 266 -0.63 13.64 23.63
CA ILE A 266 -0.45 13.85 22.19
C ILE A 266 0.20 12.60 21.59
N VAL A 267 -0.41 12.03 20.56
CA VAL A 267 0.20 10.98 19.73
C VAL A 267 0.18 11.41 18.28
N LEU A 268 1.33 11.31 17.63
CA LEU A 268 1.56 11.75 16.26
C LEU A 268 2.05 10.55 15.44
N THR A 269 1.69 10.48 14.16
CA THR A 269 2.30 9.52 13.22
C THR A 269 2.97 10.24 12.06
N SER A 270 3.98 9.60 11.46
CA SER A 270 4.53 10.06 10.18
C SER A 270 5.21 8.96 9.38
N ASP A 271 5.37 9.19 8.08
CA ASP A 271 6.29 8.43 7.21
C ASP A 271 7.75 8.92 7.26
N LYS A 272 8.02 10.03 7.94
CA LYS A 272 9.36 10.63 8.06
C LYS A 272 9.72 10.89 9.52
N LEU A 273 11.01 10.82 9.82
CA LEU A 273 11.52 11.32 11.09
C LEU A 273 11.47 12.85 11.12
N PRO A 274 11.28 13.48 12.29
CA PRO A 274 11.23 14.94 12.40
C PRO A 274 12.42 15.66 11.76
N LYS A 275 13.64 15.13 11.94
CA LYS A 275 14.88 15.66 11.34
C LYS A 275 14.85 15.69 9.81
N ASP A 276 14.12 14.75 9.18
CA ASP A 276 14.04 14.57 7.73
C ASP A 276 12.85 15.35 7.11
N MET A 277 12.03 16.02 7.93
CA MET A 277 10.92 16.88 7.49
C MET A 277 11.41 18.26 7.04
N VAL A 278 12.07 18.32 5.89
CA VAL A 278 12.46 19.58 5.24
C VAL A 278 11.19 20.39 4.94
N GLY A 279 11.15 21.67 5.34
CA GLY A 279 9.97 22.54 5.21
C GLY A 279 9.00 22.51 6.40
N LEU A 280 9.31 21.73 7.44
CA LEU A 280 8.67 21.86 8.75
C LEU A 280 9.45 22.88 9.60
N GLU A 281 8.73 23.77 10.29
CA GLU A 281 9.33 24.76 11.18
C GLU A 281 10.21 24.09 12.25
N LYS A 282 11.38 24.69 12.53
CA LYS A 282 12.35 24.16 13.51
C LYS A 282 11.73 23.95 14.89
N ARG A 283 10.82 24.84 15.31
CA ARG A 283 10.13 24.74 16.59
C ARG A 283 9.22 23.51 16.66
N LEU A 284 8.49 23.17 15.59
CA LEU A 284 7.67 21.95 15.55
C LEU A 284 8.54 20.70 15.57
N ARG A 285 9.63 20.68 14.79
CA ARG A 285 10.59 19.54 14.79
C ARG A 285 11.12 19.24 16.19
N SER A 286 11.56 20.27 16.91
CA SER A 286 12.02 20.12 18.30
C SER A 286 10.94 19.55 19.22
N ARG A 287 9.66 19.91 19.00
CA ARG A 287 8.51 19.37 19.74
C ARG A 287 8.11 17.96 19.34
N PHE A 288 8.54 17.48 18.19
CA PHE A 288 8.34 16.07 17.83
C PHE A 288 9.48 15.22 18.41
N GLU A 289 10.69 15.77 18.48
CA GLU A 289 11.90 15.07 18.96
C GLU A 289 12.03 14.95 20.47
N TRP A 290 11.49 15.90 21.25
CA TRP A 290 11.60 15.87 22.72
C TRP A 290 10.77 14.78 23.42
N GLY A 291 9.88 14.11 22.68
CA GLY A 291 9.02 13.03 23.18
C GLY A 291 9.67 11.66 22.98
N LEU A 292 8.85 10.61 22.93
CA LEU A 292 9.31 9.29 22.52
C LEU A 292 9.07 9.10 21.02
N ILE A 293 10.12 8.79 20.28
CA ILE A 293 10.04 8.36 18.89
C ILE A 293 10.05 6.82 18.87
N ALA A 294 9.02 6.22 18.28
CA ALA A 294 8.88 4.78 18.15
C ALA A 294 8.79 4.38 16.68
N ASP A 295 9.63 3.43 16.29
CA ASP A 295 9.79 3.01 14.90
C ASP A 295 8.95 1.78 14.55
N LEU A 296 8.38 1.79 13.35
CA LEU A 296 7.73 0.67 12.71
C LEU A 296 8.52 0.29 11.47
N GLN A 297 9.00 -0.95 11.45
CA GLN A 297 9.72 -1.52 10.32
C GLN A 297 8.87 -2.57 9.60
N ALA A 298 9.23 -2.85 8.36
CA ALA A 298 8.57 -3.88 7.56
C ALA A 298 8.61 -5.24 8.29
N PRO A 299 7.47 -5.95 8.40
CA PRO A 299 7.40 -7.23 9.09
C PRO A 299 8.19 -8.33 8.39
N ASP A 300 8.79 -9.21 9.19
CA ASP A 300 9.40 -10.44 8.70
C ASP A 300 8.34 -11.43 8.18
N THR A 301 8.78 -12.49 7.50
CA THR A 301 7.87 -13.47 6.87
C THR A 301 6.93 -14.13 7.87
N GLU A 302 7.41 -14.41 9.08
CA GLU A 302 6.63 -15.02 10.15
C GLU A 302 5.52 -14.08 10.62
N THR A 303 5.88 -12.82 10.92
CA THR A 303 4.94 -11.77 11.30
C THR A 303 3.92 -11.52 10.20
N LYS A 304 4.33 -11.50 8.93
CA LYS A 304 3.42 -11.37 7.77
C LYS A 304 2.42 -12.52 7.68
N ALA A 305 2.88 -13.77 7.86
CA ALA A 305 2.00 -14.93 7.86
C ALA A 305 0.98 -14.86 9.02
N ALA A 306 1.42 -14.45 10.21
CA ALA A 306 0.55 -14.23 11.35
C ALA A 306 -0.48 -13.11 11.12
N ILE A 307 -0.07 -11.99 10.49
CA ILE A 307 -0.98 -10.91 10.07
C ILE A 307 -2.03 -11.43 9.09
N LEU A 308 -1.61 -12.16 8.05
CA LEU A 308 -2.52 -12.75 7.06
C LEU A 308 -3.54 -13.69 7.72
N LYS A 309 -3.08 -14.61 8.57
CA LYS A 309 -3.97 -15.54 9.29
C LYS A 309 -4.97 -14.79 10.15
N LYS A 310 -4.52 -13.83 10.96
CA LYS A 310 -5.41 -13.04 11.82
C LYS A 310 -6.44 -12.23 11.04
N LYS A 311 -6.07 -11.73 9.86
CA LYS A 311 -6.99 -11.05 8.95
C LYS A 311 -7.97 -12.02 8.28
N ALA A 312 -7.49 -13.20 7.87
CA ALA A 312 -8.33 -14.26 7.30
C ALA A 312 -9.37 -14.75 8.31
N ASP A 313 -8.97 -15.00 9.55
CA ASP A 313 -9.87 -15.39 10.65
C ASP A 313 -10.96 -14.33 10.87
N TYR A 314 -10.57 -13.05 10.87
CA TYR A 314 -11.53 -11.94 10.96
C TYR A 314 -12.52 -11.94 9.79
N MET A 315 -12.04 -12.18 8.57
CA MET A 315 -12.86 -12.24 7.36
C MET A 315 -13.63 -13.57 7.22
N GLN A 316 -13.48 -14.50 8.18
CA GLN A 316 -14.05 -15.85 8.12
C GLN A 316 -13.58 -16.63 6.88
N ILE A 317 -12.35 -16.39 6.45
CA ILE A 317 -11.69 -17.08 5.36
C ILE A 317 -10.86 -18.23 5.95
N ALA A 318 -11.16 -19.46 5.53
CA ALA A 318 -10.35 -20.63 5.87
C ALA A 318 -9.04 -20.62 5.07
N LEU A 319 -8.05 -19.85 5.52
CA LEU A 319 -6.74 -19.76 4.88
C LEU A 319 -5.77 -20.83 5.42
N PRO A 320 -5.32 -21.80 4.59
CA PRO A 320 -4.35 -22.80 5.00
C PRO A 320 -2.99 -22.17 5.37
N ASP A 321 -2.27 -22.80 6.30
CA ASP A 321 -1.01 -22.26 6.83
C ASP A 321 0.09 -22.20 5.76
N ASP A 322 0.21 -23.24 4.93
CA ASP A 322 1.15 -23.30 3.82
C ASP A 322 0.87 -22.20 2.78
N VAL A 323 -0.40 -21.89 2.51
CA VAL A 323 -0.80 -20.77 1.66
C VAL A 323 -0.46 -19.42 2.30
N ALA A 324 -0.74 -19.24 3.59
CA ALA A 324 -0.38 -18.01 4.31
C ALA A 324 1.14 -17.76 4.25
N TRP A 325 1.94 -18.80 4.48
CA TRP A 325 3.40 -18.76 4.34
C TRP A 325 3.84 -18.47 2.90
N PHE A 326 3.18 -19.06 1.91
CA PHE A 326 3.45 -18.80 0.50
C PHE A 326 3.24 -17.32 0.14
N ILE A 327 2.10 -16.74 0.52
CA ILE A 327 1.78 -15.33 0.29
C ILE A 327 2.78 -14.44 1.04
N ALA A 328 3.03 -14.72 2.31
CA ALA A 328 3.96 -13.95 3.14
C ALA A 328 5.38 -13.93 2.58
N ARG A 329 5.85 -15.04 1.98
CA ARG A 329 7.18 -15.12 1.37
C ARG A 329 7.25 -14.38 0.04
N ARG A 330 6.18 -14.42 -0.75
CA ARG A 330 6.12 -13.82 -2.09
C ARG A 330 5.92 -12.31 -2.03
N LEU A 331 5.01 -11.83 -1.18
CA LEU A 331 4.72 -10.40 -1.05
C LEU A 331 5.72 -9.72 -0.13
N ARG A 332 6.54 -8.83 -0.71
CA ARG A 332 7.43 -7.92 0.01
C ARG A 332 6.78 -6.54 0.14
N GLY A 333 7.14 -5.82 1.18
CA GLY A 333 6.67 -4.45 1.43
C GLY A 333 5.68 -4.39 2.59
N ASP A 334 4.66 -3.54 2.43
CA ASP A 334 3.74 -3.17 3.49
C ASP A 334 2.59 -4.17 3.69
N VAL A 335 1.89 -4.02 4.84
CA VAL A 335 0.77 -4.88 5.21
C VAL A 335 -0.43 -4.69 4.28
N ARG A 336 -0.58 -3.55 3.60
CA ARG A 336 -1.70 -3.31 2.69
C ARG A 336 -1.64 -4.23 1.48
N LYS A 337 -0.44 -4.58 0.99
CA LYS A 337 -0.29 -5.60 -0.07
C LYS A 337 -0.81 -6.97 0.37
N LEU A 338 -0.56 -7.36 1.62
CA LEU A 338 -1.08 -8.60 2.20
C LEU A 338 -2.61 -8.58 2.29
N GLU A 339 -3.17 -7.46 2.75
CA GLU A 339 -4.62 -7.26 2.82
C GLU A 339 -5.25 -7.28 1.42
N GLY A 340 -4.64 -6.61 0.43
CA GLY A 340 -5.10 -6.62 -0.95
C GLY A 340 -5.13 -8.03 -1.54
N ALA A 341 -4.07 -8.80 -1.34
CA ALA A 341 -4.03 -10.20 -1.76
C ALA A 341 -5.12 -11.06 -1.13
N LEU A 342 -5.34 -10.90 0.18
CA LEU A 342 -6.39 -11.63 0.89
C LEU A 342 -7.79 -11.24 0.40
N ASN A 343 -8.03 -9.97 0.09
CA ASN A 343 -9.30 -9.50 -0.49
C ASN A 343 -9.54 -10.12 -1.88
N VAL A 344 -8.50 -10.21 -2.73
CA VAL A 344 -8.62 -10.88 -4.04
C VAL A 344 -8.96 -12.36 -3.88
N ILE A 345 -8.32 -13.05 -2.93
CA ILE A 345 -8.60 -14.46 -2.64
C ILE A 345 -10.04 -14.65 -2.14
N GLU A 346 -10.48 -13.80 -1.20
CA GLU A 346 -11.85 -13.83 -0.67
C GLU A 346 -12.88 -13.63 -1.78
N ALA A 347 -12.68 -12.60 -2.59
CA ALA A 347 -13.54 -12.29 -3.70
C ALA A 347 -13.66 -13.47 -4.66
N TYR A 348 -12.54 -14.07 -5.05
CA TYR A 348 -12.52 -15.22 -5.96
C TYR A 348 -13.23 -16.44 -5.39
N THR A 349 -12.89 -16.80 -4.15
CA THR A 349 -13.44 -18.02 -3.52
C THR A 349 -14.92 -17.87 -3.17
N SER A 350 -15.40 -16.65 -2.92
CA SER A 350 -16.82 -16.36 -2.75
C SER A 350 -17.65 -16.59 -4.02
N MET A 351 -17.04 -16.41 -5.20
CA MET A 351 -17.71 -16.59 -6.51
C MET A 351 -17.67 -18.02 -7.00
N THR A 352 -16.53 -18.69 -6.82
CA THR A 352 -16.25 -19.98 -7.44
C THR A 352 -16.49 -21.17 -6.52
N ALA A 353 -16.68 -20.92 -5.21
CA ALA A 353 -16.78 -21.94 -4.17
C ALA A 353 -15.60 -22.93 -4.15
N GLN A 354 -14.43 -22.53 -4.64
CA GLN A 354 -13.22 -23.35 -4.64
C GLN A 354 -12.42 -23.20 -3.35
N ASP A 355 -11.72 -24.27 -2.99
CA ASP A 355 -10.77 -24.27 -1.87
C ASP A 355 -9.55 -23.40 -2.16
N ILE A 356 -9.06 -22.72 -1.11
CA ILE A 356 -7.85 -21.90 -1.20
C ILE A 356 -6.62 -22.80 -1.27
N THR A 357 -5.99 -22.88 -2.44
CA THR A 357 -4.77 -23.67 -2.67
C THR A 357 -3.62 -22.78 -3.13
N ILE A 358 -2.37 -23.26 -2.99
CA ILE A 358 -1.18 -22.54 -3.50
C ILE A 358 -1.31 -22.29 -5.01
N GLY A 359 -1.80 -23.27 -5.77
CA GLY A 359 -2.00 -23.13 -7.22
C GLY A 359 -2.98 -22.02 -7.58
N LEU A 360 -4.12 -21.95 -6.88
CA LEU A 360 -5.08 -20.87 -7.04
C LEU A 360 -4.44 -19.51 -6.71
N VAL A 361 -3.75 -19.42 -5.59
CA VAL A 361 -3.11 -18.17 -5.16
C VAL A 361 -2.00 -17.72 -6.11
N GLN A 362 -1.26 -18.64 -6.72
CA GLN A 362 -0.27 -18.34 -7.76
C GLN A 362 -0.89 -17.68 -8.99
N THR A 363 -2.06 -18.18 -9.39
CA THR A 363 -2.85 -17.61 -10.48
C THR A 363 -3.34 -16.21 -10.14
N LEU A 364 -3.93 -16.02 -8.96
CA LEU A 364 -4.56 -14.74 -8.57
C LEU A 364 -3.54 -13.63 -8.24
N ILE A 365 -2.44 -13.98 -7.56
CA ILE A 365 -1.41 -13.03 -7.10
C ILE A 365 -0.27 -12.91 -8.12
N GLY A 366 -0.30 -13.70 -9.20
CA GLY A 366 0.67 -13.64 -10.28
C GLY A 366 0.90 -12.22 -10.81
N GLU A 367 -0.14 -11.39 -10.81
CA GLU A 367 -0.12 -10.00 -11.32
C GLU A 367 0.14 -8.93 -10.24
N LEU A 368 -0.20 -9.22 -8.97
CA LEU A 368 0.10 -8.33 -7.83
C LEU A 368 1.58 -8.38 -7.42
N SER A 369 2.28 -9.41 -7.90
CA SER A 369 3.74 -9.45 -7.88
C SER A 369 4.19 -8.51 -9.00
N GLU A 370 4.63 -7.29 -8.67
CA GLU A 370 5.41 -6.50 -9.63
C GLU A 370 6.45 -7.44 -10.25
N VAL A 371 6.42 -7.52 -11.58
CA VAL A 371 7.33 -8.31 -12.42
C VAL A 371 8.72 -8.18 -11.81
N GLU A 372 9.31 -9.32 -11.43
CA GLU A 372 10.63 -9.35 -10.81
C GLU A 372 11.64 -8.60 -11.69
N GLU A 373 12.10 -7.43 -11.25
CA GLU A 373 13.52 -7.15 -11.38
C GLU A 373 14.21 -8.12 -10.41
N LYS A 374 14.80 -9.19 -10.96
CA LYS A 374 15.66 -10.07 -10.16
C LYS A 374 16.64 -9.19 -9.38
N PRO A 375 16.73 -9.33 -8.04
CA PRO A 375 17.63 -8.49 -7.26
C PRO A 375 19.05 -8.67 -7.79
N ILE A 376 19.65 -7.57 -8.26
CA ILE A 376 20.98 -7.56 -8.84
C ILE A 376 21.96 -8.07 -7.79
N SER A 377 22.65 -9.18 -8.08
CA SER A 377 23.68 -9.70 -7.19
C SER A 377 25.04 -9.07 -7.47
N ILE A 378 25.97 -9.11 -6.49
CA ILE A 378 27.36 -8.68 -6.72
C ILE A 378 27.99 -9.50 -7.85
N SER A 379 27.61 -10.77 -8.02
CA SER A 379 28.10 -11.62 -9.11
C SER A 379 27.60 -11.15 -10.48
N ASP A 380 26.37 -10.62 -10.58
CA ASP A 380 25.84 -10.05 -11.82
C ASP A 380 26.60 -8.78 -12.20
N ILE A 381 26.88 -7.93 -11.21
CA ILE A 381 27.67 -6.72 -11.37
C ILE A 381 29.09 -7.06 -11.83
N GLU A 382 29.74 -8.01 -11.19
CA GLU A 382 31.08 -8.47 -11.61
C GLU A 382 31.07 -8.96 -13.05
N ARG A 383 30.05 -9.73 -13.46
CA ARG A 383 29.92 -10.23 -14.83
C ARG A 383 29.75 -9.09 -15.83
N VAL A 384 28.72 -8.24 -15.65
CA VAL A 384 28.41 -7.15 -16.59
C VAL A 384 29.57 -6.17 -16.72
N VAL A 385 30.19 -5.78 -15.61
CA VAL A 385 31.35 -4.88 -15.65
C VAL A 385 32.55 -5.56 -16.31
N SER A 386 32.79 -6.85 -16.05
CA SER A 386 33.88 -7.58 -16.70
C SER A 386 33.69 -7.69 -18.21
N ASP A 387 32.46 -7.96 -18.66
CA ASP A 387 32.13 -8.07 -20.07
C ASP A 387 32.34 -6.73 -20.79
N HIS A 388 31.90 -5.62 -20.18
CA HIS A 388 32.09 -4.26 -20.71
C HIS A 388 33.57 -3.90 -20.90
N TYR A 389 34.41 -4.18 -19.88
CA TYR A 389 35.85 -3.90 -19.94
C TYR A 389 36.68 -5.01 -20.63
N LYS A 390 36.02 -6.06 -21.16
CA LYS A 390 36.68 -7.23 -21.76
C LYS A 390 37.71 -7.89 -20.83
N LEU A 391 37.37 -7.96 -19.54
CA LEU A 391 38.15 -8.60 -18.48
C LEU A 391 37.51 -9.92 -18.08
N LYS A 392 38.27 -10.80 -17.41
CA LYS A 392 37.69 -11.95 -16.70
C LYS A 392 37.22 -11.51 -15.31
N ALA A 393 36.05 -11.98 -14.85
CA ALA A 393 35.51 -11.63 -13.52
C ALA A 393 36.51 -11.82 -12.36
N ALA A 394 37.29 -12.90 -12.39
CA ALA A 394 38.34 -13.15 -11.38
C ALA A 394 39.41 -12.03 -11.28
N VAL A 395 39.59 -11.22 -12.33
CA VAL A 395 40.54 -10.11 -12.35
C VAL A 395 40.05 -8.94 -11.48
N LEU A 396 38.74 -8.73 -11.37
CA LEU A 396 38.14 -7.73 -10.48
C LEU A 396 38.44 -8.05 -9.02
N ARG A 397 38.53 -9.33 -8.65
CA ARG A 397 38.91 -9.79 -7.30
C ARG A 397 40.42 -9.79 -7.06
N SER A 398 41.23 -9.66 -8.10
CA SER A 398 42.69 -9.76 -7.99
C SER A 398 43.33 -8.55 -7.30
N LYS A 399 44.56 -8.71 -6.81
CA LYS A 399 45.39 -7.61 -6.26
C LYS A 399 46.07 -6.76 -7.35
N LYS A 400 45.81 -7.00 -8.64
CA LYS A 400 46.42 -6.24 -9.74
C LYS A 400 45.99 -4.76 -9.68
N ARG A 401 46.98 -3.87 -9.87
CA ARG A 401 46.84 -2.41 -9.72
C ARG A 401 46.88 -1.63 -11.05
N ASN A 402 46.83 -2.31 -12.19
CA ASN A 402 46.76 -1.66 -13.50
C ASN A 402 45.60 -0.66 -13.52
N LYS A 403 45.82 0.52 -14.11
CA LYS A 403 44.87 1.65 -14.07
C LYS A 403 43.48 1.27 -14.56
N GLU A 404 43.39 0.56 -15.68
CA GLU A 404 42.13 0.08 -16.27
C GLU A 404 41.41 -0.92 -15.36
N ILE A 405 42.13 -1.92 -14.83
CA ILE A 405 41.57 -2.93 -13.92
C ILE A 405 41.08 -2.28 -12.62
N ALA A 406 41.85 -1.31 -12.10
CA ALA A 406 41.47 -0.58 -10.89
C ALA A 406 40.22 0.28 -11.12
N HIS A 407 40.10 0.91 -12.30
CA HIS A 407 38.92 1.70 -12.65
C HIS A 407 37.66 0.82 -12.80
N ALA A 408 37.74 -0.26 -13.57
CA ALA A 408 36.65 -1.24 -13.71
C ALA A 408 36.19 -1.79 -12.35
N ARG A 409 37.16 -2.11 -11.47
CA ARG A 409 36.86 -2.58 -10.10
C ARG A 409 36.17 -1.51 -9.26
N HIS A 410 36.60 -0.26 -9.33
CA HIS A 410 35.97 0.82 -8.58
C HIS A 410 34.52 1.06 -9.05
N ILE A 411 34.27 0.97 -10.35
CA ILE A 411 32.91 1.04 -10.91
C ILE A 411 32.06 -0.14 -10.42
N ALA A 412 32.58 -1.36 -10.43
CA ALA A 412 31.88 -2.53 -9.90
C ALA A 412 31.53 -2.39 -8.41
N MET A 413 32.44 -1.86 -7.58
CA MET A 413 32.18 -1.58 -6.16
C MET A 413 31.14 -0.47 -5.97
N TYR A 414 31.20 0.59 -6.78
CA TYR A 414 30.24 1.68 -6.76
C TYR A 414 28.82 1.21 -7.13
N LEU A 415 28.70 0.42 -8.20
CA LEU A 415 27.44 -0.21 -8.61
C LEU A 415 26.95 -1.19 -7.54
N ALA A 416 27.82 -2.01 -6.96
CA ALA A 416 27.44 -2.91 -5.86
C ALA A 416 26.91 -2.16 -4.64
N ARG A 417 27.50 -1.01 -4.31
CA ARG A 417 27.04 -0.17 -3.21
C ARG A 417 25.68 0.49 -3.48
N THR A 418 25.40 0.78 -4.75
CA THR A 418 24.24 1.58 -5.18
C THR A 418 23.03 0.70 -5.52
N LEU A 419 23.27 -0.46 -6.14
CA LEU A 419 22.23 -1.34 -6.71
C LEU A 419 21.95 -2.57 -5.84
N THR A 420 22.67 -2.76 -4.73
CA THR A 420 22.48 -3.89 -3.82
C THR A 420 22.41 -3.43 -2.37
N SER A 421 21.85 -4.27 -1.49
CA SER A 421 21.81 -4.04 -0.04
C SER A 421 23.11 -4.44 0.67
N ALA A 422 24.20 -4.74 -0.06
CA ALA A 422 25.45 -5.22 0.53
C ALA A 422 26.20 -4.10 1.30
N SER A 423 26.72 -4.46 2.48
CA SER A 423 27.52 -3.56 3.31
C SER A 423 28.94 -3.38 2.74
N LEU A 424 29.63 -2.29 3.10
CA LEU A 424 31.02 -2.05 2.66
C LEU A 424 31.98 -3.22 3.00
N PRO A 425 31.89 -3.86 4.19
CA PRO A 425 32.66 -5.06 4.48
C PRO A 425 32.31 -6.25 3.58
N GLN A 426 31.03 -6.46 3.28
CA GLN A 426 30.58 -7.56 2.42
C GLN A 426 31.08 -7.36 0.98
N ILE A 427 30.93 -6.15 0.43
CA ILE A 427 31.49 -5.79 -0.87
C ILE A 427 33.01 -6.00 -0.86
N GLY A 428 33.71 -5.59 0.20
CA GLY A 428 35.15 -5.81 0.35
C GLY A 428 35.55 -7.28 0.26
N LYS A 429 34.81 -8.15 0.95
CA LYS A 429 34.98 -9.60 0.93
C LYS A 429 34.81 -10.17 -0.49
N ASP A 430 33.73 -9.79 -1.17
CA ASP A 430 33.42 -10.32 -2.51
C ASP A 430 34.44 -9.87 -3.57
N PHE A 431 35.00 -8.67 -3.43
CA PHE A 431 36.05 -8.13 -4.31
C PHE A 431 37.49 -8.47 -3.88
N GLY A 432 37.69 -9.62 -3.20
CA GLY A 432 38.98 -10.19 -2.87
C GLY A 432 39.54 -9.78 -1.51
N ASP A 433 38.70 -9.87 -0.47
CA ASP A 433 39.04 -9.59 0.94
C ASP A 433 39.70 -8.21 1.15
N ARG A 434 39.07 -7.18 0.58
CA ARG A 434 39.51 -5.80 0.69
C ARG A 434 38.91 -5.12 1.91
N ASP A 435 39.70 -4.24 2.53
CA ASP A 435 39.22 -3.41 3.63
C ASP A 435 38.04 -2.52 3.20
N HIS A 436 37.06 -2.38 4.09
CA HIS A 436 35.88 -1.54 3.90
C HIS A 436 36.24 -0.09 3.54
N THR A 437 37.36 0.43 4.05
CA THR A 437 37.89 1.76 3.73
C THR A 437 38.33 1.88 2.27
N SER A 438 38.86 0.81 1.68
CA SER A 438 39.24 0.76 0.26
C SER A 438 38.01 0.78 -0.64
N VAL A 439 36.95 0.08 -0.23
CA VAL A 439 35.65 0.09 -0.93
C VAL A 439 35.02 1.48 -0.86
N LEU A 440 35.03 2.10 0.32
CA LEU A 440 34.50 3.46 0.51
C LEU A 440 35.25 4.49 -0.35
N HIS A 441 36.59 4.43 -0.36
CA HIS A 441 37.40 5.28 -1.22
C HIS A 441 37.08 5.08 -2.71
N ALA A 442 36.93 3.84 -3.16
CA ALA A 442 36.54 3.52 -4.53
C ALA A 442 35.17 4.12 -4.90
N CYS A 443 34.17 3.97 -4.02
CA CYS A 443 32.83 4.51 -4.23
C CYS A 443 32.84 6.05 -4.30
N ASN A 444 33.52 6.72 -3.37
CA ASN A 444 33.61 8.18 -3.37
C ASN A 444 34.34 8.71 -4.61
N LYS A 445 35.36 7.99 -5.09
CA LYS A 445 36.10 8.36 -6.30
C LYS A 445 35.22 8.30 -7.54
N ILE A 446 34.45 7.23 -7.72
CA ILE A 446 33.53 7.12 -8.87
C ILE A 446 32.39 8.13 -8.73
N LYS A 447 31.88 8.35 -7.52
CA LYS A 447 30.85 9.36 -7.27
C LYS A 447 31.30 10.77 -7.72
N GLY A 448 32.51 11.20 -7.34
CA GLY A 448 33.05 12.49 -7.81
C GLY A 448 33.26 12.52 -9.33
N LEU A 449 33.76 11.42 -9.93
CA LEU A 449 33.93 11.35 -11.39
C LEU A 449 32.60 11.38 -12.17
N VAL A 450 31.52 10.84 -11.61
CA VAL A 450 30.18 10.91 -12.23
C VAL A 450 29.63 12.36 -12.21
N GLU A 451 30.01 13.15 -11.22
CA GLU A 451 29.64 14.57 -11.13
C GLU A 451 30.49 15.44 -12.09
N ASP A 452 31.77 15.11 -12.28
CA ASP A 452 32.73 15.93 -13.02
C ASP A 452 32.95 15.52 -14.50
N ASP A 453 32.76 14.24 -14.86
CA ASP A 453 33.05 13.70 -16.19
C ASP A 453 31.82 13.01 -16.80
N TRP A 454 31.28 13.63 -17.86
CA TRP A 454 30.10 13.12 -18.56
C TRP A 454 30.30 11.72 -19.15
N ARG A 455 31.54 11.33 -19.50
CA ARG A 455 31.83 10.01 -20.06
C ARG A 455 31.69 8.92 -19.01
N VAL A 456 32.17 9.19 -17.79
CA VAL A 456 32.04 8.25 -16.65
C VAL A 456 30.57 8.15 -16.23
N LYS A 457 29.84 9.27 -16.25
CA LYS A 457 28.40 9.28 -15.99
C LYS A 457 27.64 8.39 -17.00
N GLU A 458 27.87 8.59 -18.29
CA GLU A 458 27.24 7.80 -19.33
C GLU A 458 27.60 6.31 -19.21
N GLU A 459 28.86 5.99 -18.90
CA GLU A 459 29.32 4.62 -18.69
C GLU A 459 28.63 3.94 -17.49
N VAL A 460 28.51 4.63 -16.36
CA VAL A 460 27.79 4.13 -15.18
C VAL A 460 26.30 3.94 -15.49
N GLU A 461 25.68 4.86 -16.22
CA GLU A 461 24.27 4.72 -16.64
C GLU A 461 24.07 3.53 -17.58
N GLN A 462 24.96 3.32 -18.55
CA GLN A 462 24.90 2.17 -19.47
C GLN A 462 25.01 0.84 -18.71
N LEU A 463 25.97 0.73 -17.79
CA LEU A 463 26.15 -0.47 -16.96
C LEU A 463 24.96 -0.70 -16.03
N THR A 464 24.37 0.37 -15.49
CA THR A 464 23.18 0.29 -14.64
C THR A 464 21.98 -0.24 -15.43
N ARG A 465 21.74 0.27 -16.65
CA ARG A 465 20.67 -0.24 -17.52
C ARG A 465 20.88 -1.71 -17.88
N ALA A 466 22.11 -2.09 -18.26
CA ALA A 466 22.46 -3.48 -18.58
C ALA A 466 22.27 -4.46 -17.39
N LEU A 467 22.28 -3.96 -16.15
CA LEU A 467 22.03 -4.74 -14.95
C LEU A 467 20.53 -4.85 -14.60
N GLN A 468 19.74 -3.86 -14.99
CA GLN A 468 18.30 -3.78 -14.69
C GLN A 468 17.42 -4.45 -15.76
N GLY A 469 17.94 -4.66 -16.96
CA GLY A 469 17.23 -5.31 -18.07
C GLY A 469 16.90 -4.33 -19.18
#